data_AF-A0A1S3QQL2-F1
#
_entry.id   AF-A0A1S3QQL2-F1
#
_cell.length_a   1.000
_cell.length_b   1.000
_cell.length_c   1.000
_cell.angle_alpha   90.00
_cell.angle_beta   90.00
_cell.angle_gamma   90.00
#
_symmetry.space_group_name_H-M   'P 1'
#
loop_
_entity.id
_entity.type
_entity.pdbx_description
1 polymer ?
#
loop_
_entity_poly.entity_id
_entity_poly.type
_entity_poly.pdbx_seq_one_letter_code
_entity_poly.pdbx_strand_id
1 'polypeptide(L)'
;VAVLHQVKESDTLHLDPSGLVTLTTPNRQATVGVRAIPLPEEVTLLLEGSADLIRTLEQAGQAQREGRTLDMSTWTLDALMGLKSRLEVLLQGRKWRNAMDRIWAFGPRRYGPNFLLNSVEGYQRPSVWHCLEREKGEKEGGEKGEASAIRDFDNSVVSGFQLATLSGPMCEEPLMGVCFSVERWDMNFPTQRTHLDSVTEEDSNSLGASVSESPGEAAGQQEASGKAGGAGETPSQAEGAVAGASQGRRRAEVGAGLVDCYGPFSGQLIAAVKEACRHAFQAKPQRLMAAMYTCEIMATAEVLGRVYGVLGKREGRVLQEEMKEGTEMFIIKAVLPVAESFGFADEIRKRTSGLASPQLVFSHWEVRRAHTYWVPTTEEEYLHFGEKADSANQALKYMNAVRRRKGLYVEEKIVEHGEKQRTLSKNK
;
A
#
# COMPACT_ATOMS: atom_id res chain seq x y z
N VAL A 1 13.84 -16.70 28.60
CA VAL A 1 13.39 -15.29 28.57
C VAL A 1 12.52 -15.12 27.36
N ALA A 2 11.21 -14.94 27.54
CA ALA A 2 10.30 -14.70 26.42
C ALA A 2 10.47 -13.24 25.96
N VAL A 3 10.92 -13.03 24.73
CA VAL A 3 10.81 -11.71 24.08
C VAL A 3 9.38 -11.60 23.59
N LEU A 4 8.48 -11.26 24.53
CA LEU A 4 7.21 -10.65 24.18
C LEU A 4 7.54 -9.43 23.33
N HIS A 5 7.20 -9.49 22.04
CA HIS A 5 6.91 -8.27 21.32
C HIS A 5 5.65 -7.68 21.96
N GLN A 6 5.85 -6.90 23.03
CA GLN A 6 5.10 -5.66 23.12
C GLN A 6 5.30 -4.99 21.76
N VAL A 7 4.22 -4.95 20.97
CA VAL A 7 4.06 -3.84 20.04
C VAL A 7 4.26 -2.63 20.93
N LYS A 8 5.36 -1.92 20.73
CA LYS A 8 5.63 -0.69 21.46
C LYS A 8 4.43 0.19 21.13
N GLU A 9 3.55 0.42 22.10
CA GLU A 9 2.57 1.51 22.04
C GLU A 9 3.40 2.78 22.10
N SER A 10 3.98 3.12 20.95
CA SER A 10 4.55 4.42 20.70
C SER A 10 3.41 5.41 20.78
N ASP A 11 3.56 6.47 21.59
CA ASP A 11 2.61 7.57 21.80
C ASP A 11 2.09 8.25 20.50
N THR A 12 2.63 7.84 19.35
CA THR A 12 2.30 8.25 18.00
C THR A 12 1.20 7.45 17.32
N LEU A 13 0.68 6.34 17.90
CA LEU A 13 -0.37 5.53 17.27
C LEU A 13 -1.57 5.31 18.21
N HIS A 14 -2.76 5.72 17.76
CA HIS A 14 -4.04 5.51 18.45
C HIS A 14 -4.99 4.72 17.56
N LEU A 15 -5.71 3.76 18.16
CA LEU A 15 -6.61 2.85 17.46
C LEU A 15 -8.01 2.95 18.07
N ASP A 16 -8.93 3.61 17.37
CA ASP A 16 -10.29 3.79 17.87
C ASP A 16 -11.09 2.48 17.78
N PRO A 17 -12.04 2.23 18.70
CA PRO A 17 -12.97 1.08 18.61
C PRO A 17 -13.78 1.01 17.30
N SER A 18 -13.89 2.13 16.57
CA SER A 18 -14.54 2.19 15.26
C SER A 18 -13.65 1.65 14.10
N GLY A 19 -12.38 1.37 14.37
CA GLY A 19 -11.36 1.00 13.37
C GLY A 19 -10.80 2.19 12.59
N LEU A 20 -10.78 3.39 13.18
CA LEU A 20 -9.99 4.54 12.72
C LEU A 20 -8.60 4.44 13.36
N VAL A 21 -7.54 4.55 12.55
CA VAL A 21 -6.16 4.60 13.04
C VAL A 21 -5.64 6.01 12.89
N THR A 22 -5.30 6.64 14.01
CA THR A 22 -4.67 7.95 14.04
C THR A 22 -3.18 7.77 14.29
N LEU A 23 -2.35 8.30 13.40
CA LEU A 23 -0.89 8.22 13.48
C LEU A 23 -0.26 9.61 13.39
N THR A 24 0.54 9.96 14.39
CA THR A 24 1.31 11.20 14.49
C THR A 24 2.74 11.00 14.01
N THR A 25 3.26 11.89 13.15
CA THR A 25 4.64 11.80 12.65
C THR A 25 5.67 11.84 13.81
N PRO A 26 6.87 11.25 13.64
CA PRO A 26 7.89 11.24 14.71
C PRO A 26 8.25 12.64 15.22
N ASN A 27 8.31 13.63 14.32
CA ASN A 27 8.55 15.03 14.65
C ASN A 27 7.33 15.78 15.22
N ARG A 28 6.18 15.11 15.40
CA ARG A 28 4.88 15.65 15.89
C ARG A 28 4.28 16.81 15.07
N GLN A 29 4.75 17.03 13.85
CA GLN A 29 4.26 18.09 12.96
C GLN A 29 3.01 17.71 12.14
N ALA A 30 2.69 16.43 11.96
CA ALA A 30 1.43 16.02 11.36
C ALA A 30 0.76 14.86 12.09
N THR A 31 -0.57 14.83 12.05
CA THR A 31 -1.40 13.72 12.54
C THR A 31 -2.38 13.32 11.43
N VAL A 32 -2.40 12.03 11.08
CA VAL A 32 -3.27 11.49 10.02
C VAL A 32 -4.17 10.39 10.57
N GLY A 33 -5.47 10.51 10.35
CA GLY A 33 -6.47 9.49 10.67
C GLY A 33 -6.92 8.75 9.40
N VAL A 34 -6.70 7.43 9.36
CA VAL A 34 -7.05 6.57 8.22
C VAL A 34 -7.96 5.41 8.63
N ARG A 35 -9.02 5.17 7.85
CA ARG A 35 -9.95 4.03 8.01
C ARG A 35 -9.95 3.15 6.75
N ALA A 36 -9.71 1.85 6.90
CA ALA A 36 -9.91 0.89 5.81
C ALA A 36 -11.39 0.49 5.69
N ILE A 37 -11.92 0.35 4.48
CA ILE A 37 -13.31 -0.01 4.18
C ILE A 37 -13.29 -1.06 3.05
N PRO A 38 -13.93 -2.24 3.20
CA PRO A 38 -14.01 -3.21 2.11
C PRO A 38 -14.89 -2.68 0.98
N LEU A 39 -14.45 -2.88 -0.26
CA LEU A 39 -15.22 -2.58 -1.46
C LEU A 39 -16.21 -3.71 -1.78
N PRO A 40 -17.33 -3.41 -2.46
CA PRO A 40 -18.13 -4.42 -3.14
C PRO A 40 -17.29 -5.20 -4.18
N GLU A 41 -17.65 -6.46 -4.41
CA GLU A 41 -16.94 -7.33 -5.35
C GLU A 41 -17.10 -6.81 -6.79
N GLU A 42 -18.30 -6.36 -7.12
CA GLU A 42 -18.67 -5.76 -8.41
C GLU A 42 -17.86 -4.51 -8.73
N VAL A 43 -17.60 -3.68 -7.71
CA VAL A 43 -16.73 -2.49 -7.83
C VAL A 43 -15.29 -2.90 -8.07
N THR A 44 -14.80 -3.91 -7.34
CA THR A 44 -13.43 -4.41 -7.44
C THR A 44 -13.17 -4.97 -8.84
N LEU A 45 -14.09 -5.78 -9.36
CA LEU A 45 -14.04 -6.35 -10.72
C LEU A 45 -14.17 -5.27 -11.81
N LEU A 46 -15.02 -4.26 -11.62
CA LEU A 46 -15.14 -3.14 -12.56
C LEU A 46 -13.84 -2.35 -12.67
N LEU A 47 -13.17 -2.09 -11.54
CA LEU A 47 -11.89 -1.37 -11.52
C LEU A 47 -10.77 -2.21 -12.15
N GLU A 48 -10.68 -3.51 -11.86
CA GLU A 48 -9.71 -4.43 -12.47
C GLU A 48 -9.89 -4.50 -14.00
N GLY A 49 -11.13 -4.68 -14.48
CA GLY A 49 -11.45 -4.70 -15.91
C GLY A 49 -11.29 -3.34 -16.63
N SER A 50 -11.20 -2.23 -15.88
CA SER A 50 -11.08 -0.87 -16.44
C SER A 50 -9.72 -0.22 -16.18
N ALA A 51 -8.72 -0.99 -15.73
CA ALA A 51 -7.40 -0.48 -15.34
C ALA A 51 -6.72 0.39 -16.41
N ASP A 52 -6.93 0.09 -17.69
CA ASP A 52 -6.36 0.84 -18.82
C ASP A 52 -7.01 2.23 -19.01
N LEU A 53 -8.32 2.33 -18.78
CA LEU A 53 -9.04 3.60 -18.76
C LEU A 53 -8.59 4.45 -17.57
N ILE A 54 -8.51 3.86 -16.37
CA ILE A 54 -8.05 4.55 -15.15
C ILE A 54 -6.61 5.05 -15.30
N ARG A 55 -5.73 4.24 -15.91
CA ARG A 55 -4.35 4.62 -16.25
C ARG A 55 -4.31 5.82 -17.19
N THR A 56 -5.23 5.91 -18.15
CA THR A 56 -5.35 7.04 -19.07
C THR A 56 -5.88 8.29 -18.36
N LEU A 57 -6.87 8.13 -17.46
CA LEU A 57 -7.41 9.18 -16.61
C LEU A 57 -6.33 9.84 -15.74
N GLU A 58 -5.50 9.04 -15.04
CA GLU A 58 -4.41 9.58 -14.21
C GLU A 58 -3.34 10.29 -15.07
N GLN A 59 -3.05 9.80 -16.27
CA GLN A 59 -2.13 10.48 -17.20
C GLN A 59 -2.67 11.85 -17.65
N ALA A 60 -3.96 11.94 -17.96
CA ALA A 60 -4.61 13.21 -18.30
C ALA A 60 -4.63 14.18 -17.10
N GLY A 61 -4.97 13.69 -15.90
CA GLY A 61 -4.95 14.47 -14.67
C GLY A 61 -3.55 14.97 -14.29
N GLN A 62 -2.50 14.17 -14.50
CA GLN A 62 -1.11 14.58 -14.28
C GLN A 62 -0.66 15.62 -15.30
N ALA A 63 -0.98 15.43 -16.60
CA ALA A 63 -0.69 16.42 -17.64
C ALA A 63 -1.34 17.77 -17.31
N GLN A 64 -2.62 17.77 -16.90
CA GLN A 64 -3.36 18.99 -16.52
C GLN A 64 -2.69 19.75 -15.35
N ARG A 65 -2.20 19.04 -14.32
CA ARG A 65 -1.46 19.66 -13.20
C ARG A 65 -0.14 20.31 -13.62
N GLU A 66 0.48 19.80 -14.68
CA GLU A 66 1.69 20.35 -15.29
C GLU A 66 1.40 21.45 -16.34
N GLY A 67 0.13 21.84 -16.52
CA GLY A 67 -0.29 22.82 -17.52
C GLY A 67 -0.30 22.29 -18.96
N ARG A 68 -0.23 20.97 -19.15
CA ARG A 68 -0.26 20.31 -20.46
C ARG A 68 -1.66 19.74 -20.73
N THR A 69 -2.18 19.96 -21.93
CA THR A 69 -3.42 19.33 -22.39
C THR A 69 -3.10 18.02 -23.11
N LEU A 70 -3.67 16.91 -22.65
CA LEU A 70 -3.65 15.64 -23.37
C LEU A 70 -4.90 15.57 -24.26
N ASP A 71 -4.73 15.49 -25.58
CA ASP A 71 -5.85 15.29 -26.49
C ASP A 71 -6.35 13.85 -26.38
N MET A 72 -7.54 13.70 -25.78
CA MET A 72 -8.20 12.42 -25.60
C MET A 72 -9.22 12.20 -26.71
N SER A 73 -9.22 11.00 -27.31
CA SER A 73 -10.25 10.64 -28.28
C SER A 73 -11.63 10.59 -27.64
N THR A 74 -12.66 10.98 -28.42
CA THR A 74 -14.07 11.02 -27.98
C THR A 74 -14.52 9.70 -27.35
N TRP A 75 -14.23 8.57 -28.00
CA TRP A 75 -14.59 7.25 -27.46
C TRP A 75 -13.98 6.96 -26.08
N THR A 76 -12.79 7.50 -25.77
CA THR A 76 -12.14 7.33 -24.46
C THR A 76 -12.83 8.18 -23.39
N LEU A 77 -13.29 9.39 -23.75
CA LEU A 77 -14.07 10.25 -22.87
C LEU A 77 -15.44 9.61 -22.57
N ASP A 78 -16.13 9.10 -23.59
CA ASP A 78 -17.39 8.38 -23.43
C ASP A 78 -17.22 7.12 -22.55
N ALA A 79 -16.14 6.36 -22.75
CA ALA A 79 -15.81 5.21 -21.92
C ALA A 79 -15.51 5.58 -20.46
N LEU A 80 -14.85 6.71 -20.21
CA LEU A 80 -14.57 7.22 -18.87
C LEU A 80 -15.82 7.77 -18.17
N MET A 81 -16.69 8.46 -18.88
CA MET A 81 -18.01 8.87 -18.36
C MET A 81 -18.89 7.66 -18.05
N GLY A 82 -18.87 6.63 -18.92
CA GLY A 82 -19.51 5.35 -18.67
C GLY A 82 -18.96 4.62 -17.45
N LEU A 83 -17.64 4.65 -17.23
CA LEU A 83 -17.00 4.12 -16.02
C LEU A 83 -17.43 4.88 -14.76
N LYS A 84 -17.41 6.22 -14.79
CA LYS A 84 -17.85 7.07 -13.66
C LYS A 84 -19.30 6.75 -13.27
N SER A 85 -20.21 6.71 -14.26
CA SER A 85 -21.63 6.42 -14.03
C SER A 85 -21.87 5.01 -13.48
N ARG A 86 -21.18 3.98 -14.01
CA ARG A 86 -21.27 2.61 -13.45
C ARG A 86 -20.76 2.54 -12.02
N LEU A 87 -19.64 3.21 -11.73
CA LEU A 87 -19.05 3.23 -10.39
C LEU A 87 -19.96 3.94 -9.38
N GLU A 88 -20.62 5.02 -9.78
CA GLU A 88 -21.63 5.75 -8.98
C GLU A 88 -22.88 4.89 -8.68
N VAL A 89 -23.35 4.11 -9.66
CA VAL A 89 -24.46 3.16 -9.46
C VAL A 89 -24.09 2.02 -8.50
N LEU A 90 -22.85 1.52 -8.55
CA LEU A 90 -22.40 0.45 -7.64
C LEU A 90 -22.08 0.96 -6.22
N LEU A 91 -21.59 2.19 -6.08
CA LEU A 91 -21.23 2.80 -4.79
C LEU A 91 -22.41 3.58 -4.18
N GLN A 92 -23.56 2.91 -4.09
CA GLN A 92 -24.74 3.42 -3.40
C GLN A 92 -24.74 3.09 -1.90
N GLY A 93 -25.50 3.88 -1.14
CA GLY A 93 -25.76 3.63 0.28
C GLY A 93 -25.04 4.58 1.24
N ARG A 94 -25.33 4.43 2.55
CA ARG A 94 -24.94 5.42 3.58
C ARG A 94 -23.44 5.66 3.71
N LYS A 95 -22.62 4.66 3.38
CA LYS A 95 -21.14 4.68 3.49
C LYS A 95 -20.44 5.39 2.33
N TRP A 96 -21.11 5.55 1.19
CA TRP A 96 -20.50 5.98 -0.07
C TRP A 96 -21.09 7.30 -0.61
N ARG A 97 -21.85 8.02 0.23
CA ARG A 97 -22.43 9.32 -0.16
C ARG A 97 -21.35 10.30 -0.61
N ASN A 98 -21.53 10.83 -1.82
CA ASN A 98 -20.61 11.76 -2.47
C ASN A 98 -19.16 11.22 -2.54
N ALA A 99 -18.99 9.89 -2.55
CA ALA A 99 -17.67 9.26 -2.62
C ALA A 99 -16.97 9.57 -3.94
N MET A 100 -17.71 9.66 -5.06
CA MET A 100 -17.15 9.92 -6.39
C MET A 100 -16.33 11.21 -6.44
N ASP A 101 -16.88 12.29 -5.89
CA ASP A 101 -16.25 13.62 -5.85
C ASP A 101 -15.07 13.68 -4.86
N ARG A 102 -14.93 12.65 -4.02
CA ARG A 102 -13.93 12.53 -2.96
C ARG A 102 -12.79 11.55 -3.29
N ILE A 103 -12.83 10.85 -4.43
CA ILE A 103 -11.73 9.96 -4.85
C ILE A 103 -10.49 10.79 -5.17
N TRP A 104 -9.41 10.53 -4.44
CA TRP A 104 -8.11 11.21 -4.58
C TRP A 104 -7.12 10.51 -5.49
N ALA A 105 -7.14 9.17 -5.48
CA ALA A 105 -6.27 8.30 -6.26
C ALA A 105 -6.80 6.85 -6.26
N PHE A 106 -6.58 6.13 -7.35
CA PHE A 106 -6.69 4.66 -7.39
C PHE A 106 -5.36 4.01 -6.99
N GLY A 107 -5.33 2.73 -6.65
CA GLY A 107 -4.12 2.05 -6.18
C GLY A 107 -4.20 0.52 -6.21
N PRO A 108 -3.07 -0.18 -6.22
CA PRO A 108 -1.70 0.35 -6.37
C PRO A 108 -1.43 0.90 -7.77
N ARG A 109 -0.22 1.46 -7.97
CA ARG A 109 0.28 1.99 -9.25
C ARG A 109 -0.58 3.07 -9.91
N ARG A 110 -1.47 3.72 -9.16
CA ARG A 110 -2.43 4.75 -9.63
C ARG A 110 -3.57 4.25 -10.53
N TYR A 111 -3.73 2.94 -10.73
CA TYR A 111 -4.80 2.37 -11.56
C TYR A 111 -5.38 1.02 -11.07
N GLY A 112 -4.95 0.53 -9.90
CA GLY A 112 -5.45 -0.73 -9.34
C GLY A 112 -6.83 -0.64 -8.67
N PRO A 113 -7.40 -1.78 -8.24
CA PRO A 113 -8.78 -1.90 -7.75
C PRO A 113 -8.93 -1.57 -6.25
N ASN A 114 -8.25 -0.51 -5.81
CA ASN A 114 -8.37 0.13 -4.51
C ASN A 114 -8.47 1.64 -4.75
N PHE A 115 -9.10 2.40 -3.84
CA PHE A 115 -9.09 3.85 -3.94
C PHE A 115 -8.97 4.56 -2.60
N LEU A 116 -8.42 5.76 -2.65
CA LEU A 116 -8.26 6.69 -1.54
C LEU A 116 -9.42 7.69 -1.57
N LEU A 117 -10.20 7.77 -0.50
CA LEU A 117 -11.22 8.79 -0.28
C LEU A 117 -10.71 9.88 0.66
N ASN A 118 -11.13 11.11 0.38
CA ASN A 118 -11.03 12.23 1.28
C ASN A 118 -12.32 12.46 2.05
N SER A 119 -12.25 12.32 3.35
CA SER A 119 -13.32 12.66 4.31
C SER A 119 -12.83 13.67 5.35
N VAL A 120 -11.70 14.36 5.11
CA VAL A 120 -11.20 15.41 5.98
C VAL A 120 -12.13 16.62 5.92
N GLU A 121 -12.61 17.07 7.07
CA GLU A 121 -13.49 18.22 7.17
C GLU A 121 -12.74 19.51 6.78
N GLY A 122 -13.42 20.42 6.07
CA GLY A 122 -12.83 21.69 5.59
C GLY A 122 -11.82 21.58 4.44
N TYR A 123 -11.17 20.42 4.22
CA TYR A 123 -10.18 20.26 3.14
C TYR A 123 -10.78 19.69 1.86
N GLN A 124 -11.00 20.54 0.85
CA GLN A 124 -11.45 20.13 -0.49
C GLN A 124 -10.30 20.18 -1.49
N ARG A 125 -10.04 19.02 -2.10
CA ARG A 125 -9.10 18.83 -3.22
C ARG A 125 -9.90 18.28 -4.42
N PRO A 126 -9.65 18.75 -5.66
CA PRO A 126 -10.32 18.22 -6.84
C PRO A 126 -10.22 16.70 -6.97
N SER A 127 -11.32 16.07 -7.39
CA SER A 127 -11.39 14.63 -7.61
C SER A 127 -10.51 14.18 -8.78
N VAL A 128 -10.26 12.88 -8.88
CA VAL A 128 -9.67 12.26 -10.10
C VAL A 128 -10.49 12.49 -11.37
N TRP A 129 -11.77 12.85 -11.26
CA TRP A 129 -12.68 13.06 -12.39
C TRP A 129 -12.68 14.50 -12.92
N HIS A 130 -12.03 15.44 -12.23
CA HIS A 130 -12.03 16.87 -12.59
C HIS A 130 -11.56 17.16 -14.03
N CYS A 131 -10.68 16.31 -14.60
CA CYS A 131 -10.26 16.45 -16.00
C CYS A 131 -11.39 16.21 -17.03
N LEU A 132 -12.47 15.53 -16.63
CA LEU A 132 -13.67 15.30 -17.45
C LEU A 132 -14.70 16.43 -17.29
N GLU A 133 -14.70 17.16 -16.18
CA GLU A 133 -15.73 18.12 -15.78
C GLU A 133 -15.48 19.54 -16.35
N ARG A 134 -14.94 19.60 -17.58
CA ARG A 134 -14.34 20.79 -18.21
C ARG A 134 -15.33 21.91 -18.63
N GLU A 135 -16.54 21.94 -18.07
CA GLU A 135 -17.66 22.77 -18.53
C GLU A 135 -18.08 23.93 -17.62
N LYS A 136 -17.52 24.09 -16.40
CA LYS A 136 -17.76 25.28 -15.59
C LYS A 136 -16.49 25.98 -15.17
N GLY A 137 -16.24 27.13 -15.80
CA GLY A 137 -15.25 28.10 -15.38
C GLY A 137 -15.67 28.82 -14.11
N GLU A 138 -15.65 28.12 -12.97
CA GLU A 138 -15.70 28.75 -11.66
C GLU A 138 -14.29 29.24 -11.30
N LYS A 139 -14.19 30.54 -11.00
CA LYS A 139 -12.92 31.16 -10.57
C LYS A 139 -12.54 30.56 -9.22
N GLU A 140 -11.32 30.02 -9.09
CA GLU A 140 -10.73 29.62 -7.81
C GLU A 140 -10.55 30.84 -6.88
N GLY A 141 -11.64 31.25 -6.24
CA GLY A 141 -11.75 32.33 -5.25
C GLY A 141 -12.12 31.77 -3.88
N GLY A 142 -11.31 30.84 -3.38
CA GLY A 142 -11.40 30.27 -2.03
C GLY A 142 -10.14 30.56 -1.22
N GLU A 143 -10.31 30.77 0.08
CA GLU A 143 -9.36 31.30 1.07
C GLU A 143 -7.90 30.80 0.94
N LYS A 144 -7.01 31.69 0.47
CA LYS A 144 -5.57 31.44 0.30
C LYS A 144 -4.78 31.75 1.58
N GLY A 145 -4.98 30.92 2.60
CA GLY A 145 -4.21 30.96 3.85
C GLY A 145 -3.56 29.61 4.16
N GLU A 146 -4.29 28.74 4.86
CA GLU A 146 -3.76 27.50 5.42
C GLU A 146 -3.92 26.29 4.49
N ALA A 147 -5.05 26.19 3.78
CA ALA A 147 -5.31 25.11 2.83
C ALA A 147 -4.26 25.00 1.70
N SER A 148 -3.60 26.11 1.36
CA SER A 148 -2.53 26.12 0.35
C SER A 148 -1.24 25.42 0.83
N ALA A 149 -0.96 25.40 2.13
CA ALA A 149 0.25 24.76 2.68
C ALA A 149 0.06 23.24 2.82
N ILE A 150 -1.14 22.80 3.22
CA ILE A 150 -1.50 21.37 3.30
C ILE A 150 -1.44 20.73 1.90
N ARG A 151 -1.90 21.45 0.87
CA ARG A 151 -1.97 20.97 -0.52
C ARG A 151 -0.62 20.57 -1.13
N ASP A 152 0.48 21.20 -0.72
CA ASP A 152 1.82 20.83 -1.19
C ASP A 152 2.21 19.38 -0.78
N PHE A 153 1.55 18.85 0.25
CA PHE A 153 1.76 17.51 0.77
C PHE A 153 0.75 16.46 0.30
N ASP A 154 -0.23 16.81 -0.55
CA ASP A 154 -1.18 15.86 -1.20
C ASP A 154 -0.44 14.67 -1.82
N ASN A 155 0.65 14.97 -2.53
CA ASN A 155 1.46 13.96 -3.21
C ASN A 155 2.16 13.01 -2.22
N SER A 156 2.44 13.45 -1.00
CA SER A 156 2.98 12.60 0.07
C SER A 156 1.92 11.63 0.59
N VAL A 157 0.68 12.10 0.82
CA VAL A 157 -0.43 11.21 1.26
C VAL A 157 -0.76 10.19 0.17
N VAL A 158 -0.90 10.62 -1.09
CA VAL A 158 -1.15 9.71 -2.22
C VAL A 158 0.00 8.71 -2.37
N SER A 159 1.27 9.13 -2.24
CA SER A 159 2.41 8.21 -2.35
C SER A 159 2.49 7.21 -1.19
N GLY A 160 2.17 7.61 0.04
CA GLY A 160 2.03 6.70 1.18
C GLY A 160 0.95 5.63 0.93
N PHE A 161 -0.20 6.03 0.39
CA PHE A 161 -1.26 5.11 -0.04
C PHE A 161 -0.82 4.17 -1.18
N GLN A 162 -0.08 4.65 -2.19
CA GLN A 162 0.46 3.78 -3.25
C GLN A 162 1.42 2.72 -2.68
N LEU A 163 2.29 3.10 -1.74
CA LEU A 163 3.22 2.16 -1.10
C LEU A 163 2.49 1.18 -0.17
N ALA A 164 1.46 1.63 0.55
CA ALA A 164 0.64 0.75 1.39
C ALA A 164 -0.14 -0.29 0.57
N THR A 165 -0.73 0.12 -0.56
CA THR A 165 -1.49 -0.79 -1.44
C THR A 165 -0.59 -1.68 -2.29
N LEU A 166 0.64 -1.27 -2.59
CA LEU A 166 1.60 -2.07 -3.35
C LEU A 166 2.28 -3.14 -2.49
N SER A 167 2.75 -2.78 -1.29
CA SER A 167 3.29 -3.75 -0.34
C SER A 167 2.17 -4.56 0.30
N GLY A 168 1.05 -3.94 0.66
CA GLY A 168 0.03 -4.60 1.47
C GLY A 168 0.51 -4.98 2.88
N PRO A 169 -0.40 -5.39 3.76
CA PRO A 169 -0.14 -5.50 5.20
C PRO A 169 0.30 -6.89 5.68
N MET A 170 0.20 -7.91 4.83
CA MET A 170 0.36 -9.31 5.26
C MET A 170 1.54 -10.07 4.66
N CYS A 171 1.72 -10.02 3.34
CA CYS A 171 2.67 -10.88 2.62
C CYS A 171 3.58 -10.11 1.64
N GLU A 172 3.70 -8.78 1.79
CA GLU A 172 4.31 -7.91 0.78
C GLU A 172 3.69 -8.10 -0.64
N GLU A 173 2.39 -8.36 -0.70
CA GLU A 173 1.60 -8.53 -1.93
C GLU A 173 0.61 -7.36 -2.12
N PRO A 174 0.30 -6.97 -3.37
CA PRO A 174 -0.72 -5.98 -3.69
C PRO A 174 -2.07 -6.23 -3.00
N LEU A 175 -2.64 -5.17 -2.43
CA LEU A 175 -4.03 -5.16 -1.94
C LEU A 175 -5.02 -5.17 -3.11
N MET A 176 -6.21 -5.75 -2.86
CA MET A 176 -7.33 -5.80 -3.79
C MET A 176 -8.63 -5.52 -3.01
N GLY A 177 -9.54 -4.71 -3.56
CA GLY A 177 -10.89 -4.53 -3.00
C GLY A 177 -10.95 -3.72 -1.70
N VAL A 178 -10.02 -2.78 -1.50
CA VAL A 178 -9.99 -1.92 -0.30
C VAL A 178 -10.14 -0.43 -0.67
N CYS A 179 -11.03 0.26 0.02
CA CYS A 179 -11.02 1.72 0.09
C CYS A 179 -10.29 2.16 1.37
N PHE A 180 -9.44 3.18 1.28
CA PHE A 180 -8.92 3.87 2.46
C PHE A 180 -9.54 5.27 2.53
N SER A 181 -10.20 5.63 3.62
CA SER A 181 -10.69 6.99 3.87
C SER A 181 -9.70 7.71 4.78
N VAL A 182 -9.22 8.88 4.36
CA VAL A 182 -8.54 9.83 5.24
C VAL A 182 -9.62 10.67 5.90
N GLU A 183 -9.77 10.57 7.22
CA GLU A 183 -10.82 11.25 7.99
C GLU A 183 -10.26 12.40 8.83
N ARG A 184 -8.95 12.40 9.12
CA ARG A 184 -8.27 13.45 9.86
C ARG A 184 -6.92 13.75 9.21
N TRP A 185 -6.57 15.02 9.08
CA TRP A 185 -5.25 15.43 8.59
C TRP A 185 -4.88 16.81 9.15
N ASP A 186 -4.19 16.80 10.29
CA ASP A 186 -3.80 18.02 11.00
C ASP A 186 -2.31 18.28 10.73
N MET A 187 -1.94 19.53 10.44
CA MET A 187 -0.55 19.98 10.30
C MET A 187 -0.22 21.08 11.29
N ASN A 188 0.70 20.78 12.20
CA ASN A 188 1.26 21.70 13.17
C ASN A 188 2.65 22.15 12.72
N PHE A 189 2.70 23.03 11.73
CA PHE A 189 3.93 23.79 11.50
C PHE A 189 4.10 24.81 12.63
N PRO A 190 5.25 24.86 13.32
CA PRO A 190 5.52 25.96 14.22
C PRO A 190 5.65 27.23 13.38
N THR A 191 4.58 28.01 13.30
CA THR A 191 4.65 29.41 12.87
C THR A 191 5.70 30.07 13.74
N GLN A 192 6.68 30.75 13.15
CA GLN A 192 7.58 31.62 13.92
C GLN A 192 6.70 32.69 14.58
N ARG A 193 6.34 32.47 15.85
CA ARG A 193 5.74 33.50 16.67
C ARG A 193 6.83 34.53 16.91
N THR A 194 6.77 35.64 16.18
CA THR A 194 7.50 36.87 16.51
C THR A 194 6.95 37.43 17.81
N HIS A 195 7.33 36.80 18.92
CA HIS A 195 7.22 37.36 20.24
C HIS A 195 8.49 38.19 20.46
N LEU A 196 8.45 39.45 20.00
CA LEU A 196 9.23 40.48 20.67
C LEU A 196 8.56 40.68 22.04
N ASP A 197 8.98 39.90 23.03
CA ASP A 197 8.78 40.31 24.40
C ASP A 197 9.55 41.60 24.62
N SER A 198 8.82 42.68 24.85
CA SER A 198 9.36 43.94 25.35
C SER A 198 9.81 43.72 26.79
N VAL A 199 11.03 43.20 26.97
CA VAL A 199 11.74 43.26 28.25
C VAL A 199 12.52 44.57 28.27
N THR A 200 12.16 45.42 29.22
CA THR A 200 12.79 46.71 29.51
C THR A 200 14.29 46.55 29.76
N GLU A 201 15.10 47.49 29.26
CA GLU A 201 16.45 47.68 29.81
C GLU A 201 16.34 48.11 31.28
N GLU A 202 17.09 47.44 32.15
CA GLU A 202 17.77 48.05 33.30
C GLU A 202 18.83 47.07 33.86
N ASP A 203 19.92 47.64 34.37
CA ASP A 203 21.04 47.02 35.12
C ASP A 203 21.80 45.83 34.47
N SER A 204 23.07 45.99 34.05
CA SER A 204 24.15 46.21 35.02
C SER A 204 25.45 46.69 34.36
N ASN A 205 26.01 47.79 34.86
CA ASN A 205 27.31 48.32 34.46
C ASN A 205 28.37 48.04 35.54
N SER A 206 29.42 47.26 35.23
CA SER A 206 30.62 47.20 36.08
C SER A 206 31.89 46.79 35.33
N LEU A 207 32.64 47.81 34.88
CA LEU A 207 34.09 47.99 35.05
C LEU A 207 35.04 46.77 34.93
N GLY A 208 35.96 46.81 33.97
CA GLY A 208 37.10 45.88 33.90
C GLY A 208 38.04 46.09 32.71
N ALA A 209 38.66 47.27 32.59
CA ALA A 209 39.61 47.54 31.52
C ALA A 209 41.06 47.25 31.93
N SER A 210 41.80 46.49 31.11
CA SER A 210 43.26 46.48 31.11
C SER A 210 43.84 46.14 29.73
N VAL A 211 44.51 47.14 29.15
CA VAL A 211 45.61 47.02 28.15
C VAL A 211 46.68 46.04 28.69
N SER A 212 47.61 45.40 27.96
CA SER A 212 48.21 45.53 26.60
C SER A 212 48.79 44.13 26.24
N GLU A 213 49.40 43.77 25.10
CA GLU A 213 50.39 44.39 24.21
C GLU A 213 50.41 43.68 22.81
N SER A 214 51.00 44.35 21.82
CA SER A 214 51.58 43.80 20.57
C SER A 214 53.06 44.27 20.54
N PRO A 215 54.04 43.69 19.78
CA PRO A 215 53.95 43.50 18.32
C PRO A 215 54.86 42.40 17.67
N GLY A 216 54.87 42.36 16.33
CA GLY A 216 55.93 41.75 15.50
C GLY A 216 55.67 40.31 15.04
N GLU A 217 56.12 39.84 13.87
CA GLU A 217 56.83 40.48 12.75
C GLU A 217 56.53 39.71 11.43
N ALA A 218 57.02 40.19 10.29
CA ALA A 218 56.68 39.68 8.96
C ALA A 218 57.80 38.85 8.28
N ALA A 219 57.45 38.27 7.12
CA ALA A 219 58.32 37.74 6.04
C ALA A 219 58.82 36.28 6.12
N GLY A 220 58.99 35.67 4.94
CA GLY A 220 59.64 34.36 4.75
C GLY A 220 59.08 33.49 3.60
N GLN A 221 59.48 33.76 2.36
CA GLN A 221 59.34 32.81 1.23
C GLN A 221 60.69 32.11 0.96
N GLN A 222 60.67 30.78 0.76
CA GLN A 222 61.62 29.95 -0.02
C GLN A 222 61.11 28.49 0.08
N GLU A 223 60.73 27.77 -0.98
CA GLU A 223 61.42 27.30 -2.21
C GLU A 223 62.17 25.96 -2.09
N ALA A 224 62.16 25.21 -3.21
CA ALA A 224 62.85 23.94 -3.51
C ALA A 224 62.37 22.66 -2.76
N SER A 225 62.38 21.45 -3.35
CA SER A 225 62.40 21.03 -4.77
C SER A 225 62.11 19.50 -4.86
N GLY A 226 61.57 18.98 -5.97
CA GLY A 226 61.34 17.53 -6.13
C GLY A 226 60.65 17.07 -7.44
N LYS A 227 61.45 16.72 -8.46
CA LYS A 227 61.06 15.97 -9.69
C LYS A 227 60.69 14.51 -9.33
N ALA A 228 60.03 13.62 -10.12
CA ALA A 228 59.25 13.58 -11.38
C ALA A 228 58.69 12.13 -11.53
N GLY A 229 57.81 11.70 -12.46
CA GLY A 229 57.03 12.38 -13.51
C GLY A 229 56.83 11.55 -14.80
N GLY A 230 55.70 10.83 -14.95
CA GLY A 230 55.25 10.10 -16.16
C GLY A 230 53.86 9.46 -15.93
N ALA A 231 52.76 9.79 -16.64
CA ALA A 231 52.43 9.78 -18.08
C ALA A 231 51.94 8.39 -18.58
N GLY A 232 50.86 8.21 -19.35
CA GLY A 232 49.78 9.12 -19.84
C GLY A 232 48.37 8.56 -19.51
N GLU A 233 47.25 8.88 -20.17
CA GLU A 233 46.99 9.59 -21.46
C GLU A 233 45.69 10.44 -21.41
N THR A 234 45.30 11.04 -22.54
CA THR A 234 44.28 12.10 -22.74
C THR A 234 42.80 11.67 -22.58
N PRO A 235 41.87 12.65 -22.53
CA PRO A 235 41.09 12.90 -23.74
C PRO A 235 40.88 14.39 -24.09
N SER A 236 40.56 14.65 -25.36
CA SER A 236 40.38 15.97 -25.97
C SER A 236 38.97 16.18 -26.51
N GLN A 237 38.43 17.40 -26.35
CA GLN A 237 37.43 18.07 -27.24
C GLN A 237 36.04 17.40 -27.39
N ALA A 238 34.94 18.13 -27.66
CA ALA A 238 34.63 19.56 -27.57
C ALA A 238 33.09 19.74 -27.63
N GLU A 239 32.58 20.90 -27.15
CA GLU A 239 31.35 21.62 -27.56
C GLU A 239 29.98 20.87 -27.56
N GLY A 240 28.83 21.50 -27.27
CA GLY A 240 28.54 22.89 -26.93
C GLY A 240 27.20 23.36 -27.54
N ALA A 241 26.07 23.17 -26.84
CA ALA A 241 24.75 23.65 -27.31
C ALA A 241 23.78 24.04 -26.18
N VAL A 242 23.75 25.34 -25.91
CA VAL A 242 22.68 26.18 -25.31
C VAL A 242 21.40 25.46 -24.79
N ALA A 243 21.18 25.52 -23.47
CA ALA A 243 19.86 25.30 -22.86
C ALA A 243 19.31 26.63 -22.32
N GLY A 244 18.12 27.03 -22.78
CA GLY A 244 17.50 28.31 -22.43
C GLY A 244 16.99 28.37 -20.99
N ALA A 245 17.22 29.49 -20.31
CA ALA A 245 16.73 29.73 -18.96
C ALA A 245 15.23 30.09 -18.95
N SER A 246 14.43 29.39 -18.13
CA SER A 246 13.06 29.78 -17.81
C SER A 246 12.76 29.64 -16.31
N GLN A 247 12.88 30.77 -15.61
CA GLN A 247 12.24 31.13 -14.34
C GLN A 247 11.99 30.01 -13.31
N GLY A 248 12.96 29.81 -12.41
CA GLY A 248 12.74 29.09 -11.16
C GLY A 248 11.69 29.81 -10.29
N ARG A 249 10.56 29.14 -10.02
CA ARG A 249 9.63 29.56 -8.95
C ARG A 249 10.33 29.43 -7.60
N ARG A 250 10.24 30.48 -6.77
CA ARG A 250 10.92 30.59 -5.48
C ARG A 250 10.56 29.42 -4.57
N ARG A 251 11.56 28.58 -4.27
CA ARG A 251 11.51 27.64 -3.15
C ARG A 251 11.60 28.45 -1.87
N ALA A 252 10.70 28.24 -0.92
CA ALA A 252 10.82 28.86 0.39
C ALA A 252 12.01 28.22 1.12
N GLU A 253 13.11 28.96 1.25
CA GLU A 253 14.23 28.56 2.09
C GLU A 253 13.84 28.79 3.56
N VAL A 254 13.46 27.70 4.22
CA VAL A 254 13.27 27.70 5.68
C VAL A 254 14.65 27.87 6.30
N GLY A 255 14.77 28.88 7.18
CA GLY A 255 16.05 29.30 7.74
C GLY A 255 16.79 28.20 8.49
N ALA A 256 18.12 28.23 8.40
CA ALA A 256 19.00 27.28 9.07
C ALA A 256 18.94 27.42 10.60
N GLY A 257 18.11 26.59 11.24
CA GLY A 257 18.00 26.49 12.69
C GLY A 257 17.38 25.14 13.06
N LEU A 258 18.15 24.31 13.79
CA LEU A 258 17.94 22.88 14.00
C LEU A 258 18.11 22.04 12.72
N VAL A 259 19.13 21.18 12.69
CA VAL A 259 19.25 20.11 11.70
C VAL A 259 18.15 19.09 12.00
N ASP A 260 17.14 18.99 11.14
CA ASP A 260 16.04 18.02 11.32
C ASP A 260 16.57 16.59 11.15
N CYS A 261 16.91 15.97 12.29
CA CYS A 261 17.43 14.61 12.37
C CYS A 261 16.44 13.53 11.89
N TYR A 262 15.18 13.89 11.64
CA TYR A 262 14.15 13.01 11.08
C TYR A 262 14.06 13.06 9.55
N GLY A 263 14.84 13.92 8.89
CA GLY A 263 14.87 14.08 7.43
C GLY A 263 13.61 14.75 6.86
N PRO A 264 13.45 14.80 5.52
CA PRO A 264 12.38 15.57 4.88
C PRO A 264 10.98 15.17 5.37
N PHE A 265 10.22 16.15 5.88
CA PHE A 265 8.87 15.96 6.40
C PHE A 265 7.91 15.26 5.42
N SER A 266 8.04 15.51 4.11
CA SER A 266 7.29 14.79 3.07
C SER A 266 7.53 13.27 3.11
N GLY A 267 8.76 12.83 3.39
CA GLY A 267 9.10 11.42 3.57
C GLY A 267 8.54 10.84 4.89
N GLN A 268 8.59 11.62 5.98
CA GLN A 268 7.97 11.24 7.25
C GLN A 268 6.45 11.04 7.10
N LEU A 269 5.77 11.92 6.37
CA LEU A 269 4.35 11.82 6.08
C LEU A 269 4.01 10.62 5.18
N ILE A 270 4.83 10.34 4.15
CA ILE A 270 4.68 9.12 3.32
C ILE A 270 4.76 7.86 4.19
N ALA A 271 5.73 7.79 5.10
CA ALA A 271 5.89 6.66 6.02
C ALA A 271 4.71 6.54 7.00
N ALA A 272 4.28 7.67 7.60
CA ALA A 272 3.15 7.73 8.51
C ALA A 272 1.84 7.26 7.85
N VAL A 273 1.55 7.71 6.63
CA VAL A 273 0.36 7.28 5.87
C VAL A 273 0.46 5.81 5.47
N LYS A 274 1.65 5.34 5.03
CA LYS A 274 1.86 3.93 4.72
C LYS A 274 1.52 3.04 5.92
N GLU A 275 1.98 3.46 7.10
CA GLU A 275 1.84 2.72 8.34
C GLU A 275 0.40 2.80 8.91
N ALA A 276 -0.23 3.97 8.87
CA ALA A 276 -1.64 4.14 9.21
C ALA A 276 -2.55 3.24 8.35
N CYS A 277 -2.31 3.16 7.03
CA CYS A 277 -3.01 2.22 6.14
C CYS A 277 -2.77 0.75 6.53
N ARG A 278 -1.53 0.37 6.87
CA ARG A 278 -1.19 -1.01 7.28
C ARG A 278 -1.96 -1.40 8.53
N HIS A 279 -1.90 -0.58 9.58
CA HIS A 279 -2.64 -0.81 10.82
C HIS A 279 -4.17 -0.74 10.63
N ALA A 280 -4.69 0.18 9.82
CA ALA A 280 -6.13 0.31 9.58
C ALA A 280 -6.73 -0.91 8.86
N PHE A 281 -5.95 -1.60 8.02
CA PHE A 281 -6.34 -2.89 7.47
C PHE A 281 -6.24 -4.02 8.50
N GLN A 282 -5.13 -4.10 9.25
CA GLN A 282 -4.91 -5.16 10.26
C GLN A 282 -5.92 -5.10 11.42
N ALA A 283 -6.47 -3.92 11.73
CA ALA A 283 -7.54 -3.73 12.70
C ALA A 283 -8.90 -4.30 12.25
N LYS A 284 -9.03 -4.80 11.02
CA LYS A 284 -10.27 -5.36 10.46
C LYS A 284 -10.11 -6.84 10.12
N PRO A 285 -11.21 -7.62 10.12
CA PRO A 285 -11.17 -9.05 9.85
C PRO A 285 -10.77 -9.32 8.39
N GLN A 286 -9.48 -9.59 8.21
CA GLN A 286 -8.86 -9.85 6.92
C GLN A 286 -9.18 -11.24 6.35
N ARG A 287 -9.12 -11.35 5.02
CA ARG A 287 -9.29 -12.58 4.24
C ARG A 287 -8.28 -12.61 3.10
N LEU A 288 -7.90 -13.80 2.66
CA LEU A 288 -7.01 -13.95 1.50
C LEU A 288 -7.83 -14.08 0.20
N MET A 289 -7.43 -13.30 -0.81
CA MET A 289 -7.83 -13.52 -2.19
C MET A 289 -7.00 -14.67 -2.76
N ALA A 290 -7.64 -15.76 -3.16
CA ALA A 290 -6.97 -16.89 -3.82
C ALA A 290 -7.22 -16.81 -5.33
N ALA A 291 -6.16 -16.97 -6.13
CA ALA A 291 -6.32 -17.22 -7.55
C ALA A 291 -6.96 -18.60 -7.75
N MET A 292 -7.95 -18.69 -8.64
CA MET A 292 -8.64 -19.92 -8.99
C MET A 292 -8.43 -20.24 -10.48
N TYR A 293 -7.98 -21.46 -10.76
CA TYR A 293 -8.07 -22.05 -12.09
C TYR A 293 -9.46 -22.66 -12.28
N THR A 294 -10.07 -22.41 -13.43
CA THR A 294 -11.07 -23.34 -13.96
C THR A 294 -10.31 -24.52 -14.53
N CYS A 295 -10.68 -25.71 -14.09
CA CYS A 295 -10.17 -26.96 -14.59
C CYS A 295 -11.25 -27.67 -15.41
N GLU A 296 -10.95 -27.96 -16.66
CA GLU A 296 -11.75 -28.81 -17.52
C GLU A 296 -11.08 -30.18 -17.60
N ILE A 297 -11.74 -31.22 -17.10
CA ILE A 297 -11.19 -32.58 -17.00
C ILE A 297 -12.01 -33.48 -17.92
N MET A 298 -11.36 -33.98 -18.98
CA MET A 298 -11.91 -35.08 -19.78
C MET A 298 -11.54 -36.41 -19.12
N ALA A 299 -12.53 -37.25 -18.85
CA ALA A 299 -12.38 -38.54 -18.17
C ALA A 299 -13.44 -39.57 -18.61
N THR A 300 -13.14 -40.87 -18.51
CA THR A 300 -14.13 -41.95 -18.68
C THR A 300 -14.88 -42.24 -17.38
N ALA A 301 -16.07 -42.83 -17.48
CA ALA A 301 -16.93 -43.15 -16.32
C ALA A 301 -16.21 -43.94 -15.20
N GLU A 302 -15.36 -44.89 -15.59
CA GLU A 302 -14.63 -45.78 -14.66
C GLU A 302 -13.67 -45.04 -13.70
N VAL A 303 -13.16 -43.87 -14.11
CA VAL A 303 -12.13 -43.14 -13.36
C VAL A 303 -12.65 -41.88 -12.66
N LEU A 304 -13.93 -41.52 -12.83
CA LEU A 304 -14.56 -40.33 -12.22
C LEU A 304 -14.34 -40.26 -10.70
N GLY A 305 -14.59 -41.35 -9.98
CA GLY A 305 -14.38 -41.41 -8.52
C GLY A 305 -12.93 -41.13 -8.10
N ARG A 306 -11.93 -41.49 -8.92
CA ARG A 306 -10.52 -41.18 -8.67
C ARG A 306 -10.20 -39.71 -8.93
N VAL A 307 -10.80 -39.13 -9.97
CA VAL A 307 -10.69 -37.69 -10.27
C VAL A 307 -11.27 -36.86 -9.13
N TYR A 308 -12.48 -37.18 -8.67
CA TYR A 308 -13.10 -36.52 -7.52
C TYR A 308 -12.27 -36.65 -6.23
N GLY A 309 -11.65 -37.81 -5.99
CA GLY A 309 -10.73 -38.00 -4.87
C GLY A 309 -9.48 -37.11 -4.90
N VAL A 310 -8.89 -36.86 -6.09
CA VAL A 310 -7.74 -35.94 -6.24
C VAL A 310 -8.19 -34.48 -6.13
N LEU A 311 -9.34 -34.14 -6.71
CA LEU A 311 -9.90 -32.79 -6.68
C LEU A 311 -10.25 -32.36 -5.26
N GLY A 312 -10.98 -33.19 -4.50
CA GLY A 312 -11.37 -32.91 -3.12
C GLY A 312 -10.18 -32.79 -2.17
N LYS A 313 -9.12 -33.59 -2.37
CA LYS A 313 -7.86 -33.49 -1.61
C LYS A 313 -7.16 -32.13 -1.78
N ARG A 314 -7.40 -31.41 -2.87
CA ARG A 314 -6.78 -30.11 -3.22
C ARG A 314 -7.78 -28.96 -3.17
N GLU A 315 -8.84 -29.08 -2.37
CA GLU A 315 -9.91 -28.08 -2.19
C GLU A 315 -10.64 -27.66 -3.48
N GLY A 316 -10.61 -28.51 -4.52
CA GLY A 316 -11.32 -28.24 -5.75
C GLY A 316 -12.83 -28.45 -5.62
N ARG A 317 -13.62 -27.53 -6.18
CA ARG A 317 -15.09 -27.59 -6.20
C ARG A 317 -15.58 -27.84 -7.62
N VAL A 318 -16.34 -28.91 -7.81
CA VAL A 318 -17.03 -29.18 -9.09
C VAL A 318 -18.13 -28.12 -9.28
N LEU A 319 -18.18 -27.54 -10.48
CA LEU A 319 -19.27 -26.63 -10.89
C LEU A 319 -20.30 -27.37 -11.74
N GLN A 320 -19.84 -28.18 -12.69
CA GLN A 320 -20.67 -28.85 -13.67
C GLN A 320 -20.01 -30.16 -14.12
N GLU A 321 -20.84 -31.17 -14.42
CA GLU A 321 -20.46 -32.42 -15.07
C GLU A 321 -21.38 -32.60 -16.29
N GLU A 322 -20.80 -32.78 -17.47
CA GLU A 322 -21.51 -32.96 -18.74
C GLU A 322 -20.95 -34.19 -19.46
N MET A 323 -21.82 -35.09 -19.96
CA MET A 323 -21.38 -36.17 -20.85
C MET A 323 -21.30 -35.62 -22.28
N LYS A 324 -20.19 -35.85 -22.98
CA LYS A 324 -20.01 -35.36 -24.34
C LYS A 324 -20.73 -36.27 -25.33
N GLU A 325 -21.83 -35.78 -25.90
CA GLU A 325 -22.64 -36.49 -26.89
C GLU A 325 -21.78 -37.14 -28.01
N GLY A 326 -22.07 -38.40 -28.32
CA GLY A 326 -21.30 -39.19 -29.28
C GLY A 326 -19.99 -39.81 -28.76
N THR A 327 -19.64 -39.63 -27.47
CA THR A 327 -18.47 -40.26 -26.84
C THR A 327 -18.76 -40.74 -25.41
N GLU A 328 -18.02 -41.73 -24.92
CA GLU A 328 -18.08 -42.20 -23.52
C GLU A 328 -17.28 -41.31 -22.54
N MET A 329 -16.94 -40.07 -22.94
CA MET A 329 -16.16 -39.13 -22.14
C MET A 329 -17.06 -38.11 -21.45
N PHE A 330 -16.77 -37.91 -20.17
CA PHE A 330 -17.34 -36.86 -19.34
C PHE A 330 -16.39 -35.66 -19.31
N ILE A 331 -16.96 -34.47 -19.35
CA ILE A 331 -16.29 -33.20 -19.16
C ILE A 331 -16.71 -32.67 -17.79
N ILE A 332 -15.77 -32.66 -16.85
CA ILE A 332 -15.96 -32.09 -15.52
C ILE A 332 -15.38 -30.68 -15.53
N LYS A 333 -16.21 -29.67 -15.26
CA LYS A 333 -15.79 -28.28 -15.03
C LYS A 333 -15.72 -28.05 -13.53
N ALA A 334 -14.53 -27.78 -13.01
CA ALA A 334 -14.28 -27.53 -11.59
C ALA A 334 -13.46 -26.25 -11.39
N VAL A 335 -13.48 -25.68 -10.19
CA VAL A 335 -12.55 -24.63 -9.76
C VAL A 335 -11.51 -25.21 -8.79
N LEU A 336 -10.25 -24.83 -8.96
CA LEU A 336 -9.10 -25.33 -8.19
C LEU A 336 -8.20 -24.15 -7.77
N PRO A 337 -7.81 -24.01 -6.48
CA PRO A 337 -6.86 -22.98 -6.06
C PRO A 337 -5.49 -23.15 -6.74
N VAL A 338 -4.95 -22.07 -7.31
CA VAL A 338 -3.64 -22.08 -7.99
C VAL A 338 -2.50 -22.57 -7.08
N ALA A 339 -2.57 -22.25 -5.78
CA ALA A 339 -1.58 -22.69 -4.79
C ALA A 339 -1.50 -24.22 -4.65
N GLU A 340 -2.60 -24.94 -4.86
CA GLU A 340 -2.70 -26.41 -4.75
C GLU A 340 -2.79 -27.09 -6.12
N SER A 341 -2.62 -26.37 -7.23
CA SER A 341 -2.60 -26.97 -8.58
C SER A 341 -1.24 -27.53 -8.99
N PHE A 342 -0.17 -27.26 -8.24
CA PHE A 342 1.17 -27.74 -8.58
C PHE A 342 1.26 -29.27 -8.46
N GLY A 343 1.67 -29.93 -9.56
CA GLY A 343 1.66 -31.40 -9.68
C GLY A 343 0.27 -32.04 -9.75
N PHE A 344 -0.81 -31.26 -9.91
CA PHE A 344 -2.18 -31.78 -10.01
C PHE A 344 -2.39 -32.65 -11.26
N ALA A 345 -1.91 -32.19 -12.42
CA ALA A 345 -2.02 -32.92 -13.67
C ALA A 345 -1.33 -34.30 -13.62
N ASP A 346 -0.16 -34.36 -12.97
CA ASP A 346 0.61 -35.60 -12.80
C ASP A 346 -0.05 -36.53 -11.78
N GLU A 347 -0.61 -36.01 -10.68
CA GLU A 347 -1.35 -36.83 -9.70
C GLU A 347 -2.62 -37.44 -10.33
N ILE A 348 -3.38 -36.68 -11.14
CA ILE A 348 -4.52 -37.23 -11.88
C ILE A 348 -4.06 -38.31 -12.85
N ARG A 349 -3.13 -37.99 -13.77
CA ARG A 349 -2.65 -38.94 -14.79
C ARG A 349 -2.12 -40.23 -14.16
N LYS A 350 -1.41 -40.14 -13.03
CA LYS A 350 -0.90 -41.31 -12.30
C LYS A 350 -1.99 -42.16 -11.65
N ARG A 351 -3.09 -41.56 -11.16
CA ARG A 351 -4.22 -42.32 -10.56
C ARG A 351 -5.19 -42.90 -11.59
N THR A 352 -5.30 -42.28 -12.75
CA THR A 352 -6.21 -42.71 -13.84
C THR A 352 -5.49 -43.50 -14.94
N SER A 353 -4.19 -43.79 -14.78
CA SER A 353 -3.35 -44.41 -15.82
C SER A 353 -3.38 -43.67 -17.16
N GLY A 354 -3.54 -42.34 -17.13
CA GLY A 354 -3.69 -41.48 -18.30
C GLY A 354 -5.11 -41.33 -18.85
N LEU A 355 -6.11 -42.08 -18.33
CA LEU A 355 -7.52 -42.02 -18.77
C LEU A 355 -8.27 -40.74 -18.36
N ALA A 356 -7.60 -39.83 -17.65
CA ALA A 356 -8.11 -38.49 -17.41
C ALA A 356 -7.01 -37.46 -17.66
N SER A 357 -7.35 -36.39 -18.39
CA SER A 357 -6.42 -35.29 -18.67
C SER A 357 -7.07 -33.96 -18.28
N PRO A 358 -6.54 -33.26 -17.25
CA PRO A 358 -7.01 -31.93 -16.87
C PRO A 358 -6.36 -30.85 -17.75
N GLN A 359 -7.16 -29.88 -18.16
CA GLN A 359 -6.71 -28.58 -18.67
C GLN A 359 -6.96 -27.53 -17.57
N LEU A 360 -6.01 -26.61 -17.38
CA LEU A 360 -6.07 -25.57 -16.35
C LEU A 360 -6.00 -24.19 -17.01
N VAL A 361 -7.01 -23.35 -16.77
CA VAL A 361 -7.10 -21.98 -17.31
C VAL A 361 -7.39 -21.02 -16.16
N PHE A 362 -6.71 -19.87 -16.11
CA PHE A 362 -7.00 -18.84 -15.12
C PHE A 362 -8.42 -18.31 -15.30
N SER A 363 -9.17 -18.22 -14.20
CA SER A 363 -10.57 -17.78 -14.23
C SER A 363 -10.76 -16.45 -13.49
N HIS A 364 -10.51 -16.43 -12.17
CA HIS A 364 -10.79 -15.28 -11.33
C HIS A 364 -10.06 -15.38 -9.99
N TRP A 365 -10.15 -14.32 -9.19
CA TRP A 365 -9.77 -14.29 -7.77
C TRP A 365 -11.00 -14.52 -6.90
N GLU A 366 -10.96 -15.46 -5.96
CA GLU A 366 -12.06 -15.74 -5.02
C GLU A 366 -11.63 -15.36 -3.58
N VAL A 367 -12.49 -14.66 -2.84
CA VAL A 367 -12.30 -14.42 -1.40
C VAL A 367 -12.43 -15.75 -0.66
N ARG A 368 -11.34 -16.25 -0.05
CA ARG A 368 -11.44 -17.42 0.84
C ARG A 368 -12.23 -17.04 2.09
N ARG A 369 -13.20 -17.87 2.47
CA ARG A 369 -14.07 -17.64 3.63
C ARG A 369 -13.35 -17.75 4.98
N ALA A 370 -12.28 -18.54 5.04
CA ALA A 370 -11.45 -18.68 6.23
C ALA A 370 -10.65 -17.38 6.50
N HIS A 371 -10.73 -16.90 7.73
CA HIS A 371 -9.88 -15.81 8.21
C HIS A 371 -8.42 -16.29 8.32
N THR A 372 -7.46 -15.39 8.07
CA THR A 372 -6.02 -15.73 8.11
C THR A 372 -5.54 -16.10 9.52
N TYR A 373 -6.24 -15.61 10.54
CA TYR A 373 -6.07 -15.98 11.94
C TYR A 373 -7.31 -16.74 12.42
N TRP A 374 -7.11 -17.71 13.31
CA TRP A 374 -8.23 -18.31 14.04
C TRP A 374 -8.73 -17.29 15.08
N VAL A 375 -10.03 -17.02 15.05
CA VAL A 375 -10.76 -16.23 16.03
C VAL A 375 -12.06 -17.00 16.30
N PRO A 376 -12.43 -17.29 17.54
CA PRO A 376 -13.68 -17.98 17.84
C PRO A 376 -14.83 -17.05 17.46
N THR A 377 -15.73 -17.51 16.60
CA THR A 377 -16.88 -16.72 16.16
C THR A 377 -18.09 -16.88 17.09
N THR A 378 -18.12 -17.95 17.90
CA THR A 378 -19.12 -18.15 18.96
C THR A 378 -18.47 -18.59 20.28
N GLU A 379 -19.19 -18.37 21.39
CA GLU A 379 -18.80 -18.88 22.71
C GLU A 379 -18.81 -20.41 22.76
N GLU A 380 -19.70 -21.06 22.00
CA GLU A 380 -19.75 -22.53 21.85
C GLU A 380 -18.51 -23.09 21.13
N GLU A 381 -18.03 -22.40 20.08
CA GLU A 381 -16.76 -22.73 19.41
C GLU A 381 -15.55 -22.54 20.35
N TYR A 382 -15.55 -21.49 21.16
CA TYR A 382 -14.51 -21.28 22.17
C TYR A 382 -14.53 -22.36 23.26
N LEU A 383 -15.72 -22.78 23.71
CA LEU A 383 -15.88 -23.87 24.68
C LEU A 383 -15.45 -25.23 24.13
N HIS A 384 -15.69 -25.51 22.83
CA HIS A 384 -15.27 -26.77 22.19
C HIS A 384 -13.78 -26.81 21.82
N PHE A 385 -13.26 -25.74 21.22
CA PHE A 385 -11.93 -25.72 20.60
C PHE A 385 -10.88 -24.93 21.41
N GLY A 386 -11.28 -24.27 22.50
CA GLY A 386 -10.38 -23.45 23.30
C GLY A 386 -9.75 -22.34 22.46
N GLU A 387 -8.43 -22.18 22.51
CA GLU A 387 -7.67 -21.23 21.68
C GLU A 387 -7.16 -21.80 20.33
N LYS A 388 -7.59 -23.01 19.92
CA LYS A 388 -7.03 -23.71 18.75
C LYS A 388 -8.06 -24.52 17.98
N ALA A 389 -8.21 -24.25 16.68
CA ALA A 389 -8.92 -25.18 15.80
C ALA A 389 -8.20 -26.54 15.67
N ASP A 390 -8.99 -27.62 15.64
CA ASP A 390 -8.51 -28.99 15.33
C ASP A 390 -7.98 -29.14 13.90
N SER A 391 -8.34 -28.22 12.99
CA SER A 391 -7.89 -28.22 11.60
C SER A 391 -6.87 -27.11 11.34
N ALA A 392 -5.81 -27.46 10.60
CA ALA A 392 -4.80 -26.50 10.20
C ALA A 392 -5.40 -25.44 9.26
N ASN A 393 -5.30 -24.17 9.64
CA ASN A 393 -5.84 -23.07 8.84
C ASN A 393 -5.08 -22.94 7.50
N GLN A 394 -5.73 -23.35 6.41
CA GLN A 394 -5.16 -23.34 5.06
C GLN A 394 -4.81 -21.91 4.59
N ALA A 395 -5.56 -20.89 5.01
CA ALA A 395 -5.22 -19.49 4.71
C ALA A 395 -3.89 -19.10 5.38
N LEU A 396 -3.68 -19.50 6.64
CA LEU A 396 -2.40 -19.31 7.33
C LEU A 396 -1.26 -20.09 6.66
N LYS A 397 -1.51 -21.31 6.16
CA LYS A 397 -0.53 -22.10 5.39
C LYS A 397 -0.07 -21.35 4.13
N TYR A 398 -1.01 -20.83 3.32
CA TYR A 398 -0.67 -20.04 2.13
C TYR A 398 0.10 -18.76 2.50
N MET A 399 -0.36 -18.03 3.52
CA MET A 399 0.31 -16.83 4.03
C MET A 399 1.77 -17.12 4.43
N ASN A 400 1.98 -18.16 5.24
CA ASN A 400 3.31 -18.55 5.71
C ASN A 400 4.22 -19.06 4.58
N ALA A 401 3.67 -19.72 3.57
CA ALA A 401 4.43 -20.13 2.39
C ALA A 401 4.96 -18.91 1.59
N VAL A 402 4.10 -17.90 1.36
CA VAL A 402 4.52 -16.66 0.68
C VAL A 402 5.53 -15.89 1.53
N ARG A 403 5.28 -15.74 2.84
CA ARG A 403 6.21 -15.07 3.77
C ARG A 403 7.59 -15.72 3.78
N ARG A 404 7.68 -17.05 3.95
CA ARG A 404 8.96 -17.78 3.89
C ARG A 404 9.69 -17.56 2.58
N ARG A 405 8.99 -17.61 1.43
CA ARG A 405 9.57 -17.36 0.10
C ARG A 405 10.15 -15.95 -0.04
N LYS A 406 9.58 -14.96 0.64
CA LYS A 406 10.06 -13.57 0.66
C LYS A 406 11.06 -13.25 1.78
N GLY A 407 11.39 -14.21 2.65
CA GLY A 407 12.23 -13.97 3.83
C GLY A 407 11.55 -13.16 4.94
N LEU A 408 10.22 -13.03 4.90
CA LEU A 408 9.43 -12.35 5.93
C LEU A 408 9.26 -13.22 7.17
N TYR A 409 9.17 -12.56 8.34
CA TYR A 409 8.99 -13.24 9.61
C TYR A 409 7.67 -14.03 9.68
N VAL A 410 7.76 -15.27 10.19
CA VAL A 410 6.63 -16.17 10.41
C VAL A 410 6.58 -16.56 11.87
N GLU A 411 5.44 -16.31 12.50
CA GLU A 411 5.13 -16.71 13.88
C GLU A 411 4.79 -18.20 13.92
N GLU A 412 5.82 -19.04 13.89
CA GLU A 412 5.69 -20.48 14.10
C GLU A 412 6.00 -20.79 15.56
N LYS A 413 5.04 -21.37 16.30
CA LYS A 413 5.26 -21.84 17.67
C LYS A 413 6.11 -23.11 17.65
N ILE A 414 7.44 -22.95 17.52
CA ILE A 414 8.42 -24.04 17.40
C ILE A 414 8.34 -25.04 18.58
N VAL A 415 7.96 -24.57 19.78
CA VAL A 415 7.70 -25.43 20.93
C VAL A 415 6.47 -24.92 21.70
N GLU A 416 5.39 -25.70 21.72
CA GLU A 416 4.15 -25.31 22.40
C GLU A 416 4.20 -25.50 23.92
N HIS A 417 4.99 -26.47 24.39
CA HIS A 417 5.18 -26.77 25.81
C HIS A 417 6.63 -27.21 26.10
N GLY A 418 7.55 -26.24 26.26
CA GLY A 418 8.96 -26.53 26.56
C GLY A 418 9.14 -27.33 27.86
N GLU A 419 8.27 -27.14 28.86
CA GLU A 419 8.33 -27.81 30.15
C GLU A 419 8.01 -29.32 30.05
N LYS A 420 7.08 -29.71 29.16
CA LYS A 420 6.64 -31.11 28.99
C LYS A 420 7.64 -31.98 28.21
N GLN A 421 8.68 -31.39 27.59
CA GLN A 421 9.69 -32.18 26.88
C GLN A 421 10.57 -33.03 27.82
N ARG A 422 10.82 -32.60 29.06
CA ARG A 422 11.62 -33.38 30.04
C ARG A 422 10.91 -34.63 30.58
N THR A 423 9.59 -34.74 30.42
CA THR A 423 8.80 -35.92 30.81
C THR A 423 8.54 -36.86 29.63
N LEU A 424 8.43 -36.35 28.40
CA LEU A 424 8.25 -37.16 27.18
C LEU A 424 9.47 -38.04 26.84
N SER A 425 10.70 -37.62 27.19
CA SER A 425 11.92 -38.39 26.92
C SER A 425 12.24 -39.48 27.96
N LYS A 426 11.44 -39.62 29.02
CA LYS A 426 11.68 -40.62 30.09
C LYS A 426 10.97 -41.96 29.88
N ASN A 427 9.97 -42.02 28.98
CA ASN A 427 9.19 -43.22 28.67
C ASN A 427 9.27 -43.55 27.17
N LYS A 428 10.49 -43.60 26.59
CA LYS A 428 10.71 -43.94 25.19
C LYS A 428 11.96 -44.80 25.02
#